data_AF-A0A3P1WHW2-F1
#
_entry.id   AF-A0A3P1WHW2-F1
#
_cell.length_a   1.000
_cell.length_b   1.000
_cell.length_c   1.000
_cell.angle_alpha   90.00
_cell.angle_beta   90.00
_cell.angle_gamma   90.00
#
_symmetry.space_group_name_H-M   'P 1'
#
loop_
_entity.id
_entity.type
_entity.pdbx_description
1 polymer ?
#
loop_
_entity_poly.entity_id
_entity_poly.type
_entity_poly.pdbx_seq_one_letter_code
_entity_poly.pdbx_strand_id
1 'polypeptide(L)'
;MPSEVVGRYTDDIGDARFMTIAFRANARLRAEAPAVVYVDGTSRIHAVVAEDNPEYHRMLVEFGRLTGLPIVLNTSFNLAGEPIVCTPLDALRTFWSSGMDVLMLGRHMLRKPRLPAVELSNKGGAAWQGQ
;
A
#
# COMPACT_ATOMS: atom_id res chain seq x y z
N MET A 1 0.04 -9.22 -4.51
CA MET A 1 -0.33 -9.60 -5.89
C MET A 1 -0.92 -11.01 -5.88
N PRO A 2 -1.74 -11.41 -6.86
CA PRO A 2 -2.24 -12.78 -6.94
C PRO A 2 -1.08 -13.78 -7.04
N SER A 3 -1.16 -14.91 -6.35
CA SER A 3 -0.08 -15.91 -6.29
C SER A 3 0.36 -16.41 -7.67
N GLU A 4 -0.60 -16.56 -8.60
CA GLU A 4 -0.41 -17.07 -9.95
C GLU A 4 0.40 -16.15 -10.87
N VAL A 5 0.63 -14.89 -10.49
CA VAL A 5 1.43 -13.95 -11.27
C VAL A 5 2.80 -13.65 -10.67
N VAL A 6 3.12 -14.16 -9.47
CA VAL A 6 4.38 -13.85 -8.75
C VAL A 6 5.61 -14.15 -9.59
N GLY A 7 5.63 -15.31 -10.27
CA GLY A 7 6.75 -15.72 -11.13
C GLY A 7 7.01 -14.81 -12.35
N ARG A 8 6.15 -13.82 -12.61
CA ARG A 8 6.41 -12.77 -13.63
C ARG A 8 7.31 -11.66 -13.11
N TYR A 9 7.47 -11.53 -11.78
CA TYR A 9 8.02 -10.36 -11.10
C TYR A 9 9.26 -10.66 -10.23
N THR A 10 9.52 -11.93 -9.97
CA THR A 10 10.71 -12.42 -9.26
C THR A 10 11.15 -13.74 -9.87
N ASP A 11 12.47 -13.94 -9.93
CA ASP A 11 13.09 -15.20 -10.37
C ASP A 11 13.46 -16.10 -9.17
N ASP A 12 13.39 -15.55 -7.96
CA ASP A 12 13.69 -16.26 -6.72
C ASP A 12 12.60 -17.29 -6.37
N ILE A 13 13.02 -18.42 -5.79
CA ILE A 13 12.14 -19.49 -5.31
C ILE A 13 11.95 -19.34 -3.80
N GLY A 14 10.70 -19.31 -3.34
CA GLY A 14 10.39 -19.30 -1.90
C GLY A 14 8.93 -19.03 -1.61
N ASP A 15 8.55 -19.17 -0.33
CA ASP A 15 7.20 -18.84 0.13
C ASP A 15 7.07 -17.33 0.39
N ALA A 16 6.30 -16.67 -0.47
CA ALA A 16 6.00 -15.24 -0.38
C ALA A 16 4.63 -14.95 0.27
N ARG A 17 3.99 -15.90 0.95
CA ARG A 17 2.63 -15.71 1.52
C ARG A 17 2.57 -14.70 2.65
N PHE A 18 3.67 -14.45 3.37
CA PHE A 18 3.63 -13.69 4.63
C PHE A 18 4.45 -12.40 4.64
N MET A 19 5.02 -11.96 3.51
CA MET A 19 5.89 -10.76 3.42
C MET A 19 7.08 -10.77 4.39
N THR A 20 7.53 -11.94 4.84
CA THR A 20 8.64 -12.10 5.80
C THR A 20 10.00 -12.20 5.11
N ILE A 21 10.02 -12.62 3.84
CA ILE A 21 11.23 -12.79 3.03
C ILE A 21 11.27 -11.71 1.95
N ALA A 22 12.46 -11.15 1.70
CA ALA A 22 12.71 -10.26 0.59
C ALA A 22 13.19 -11.07 -0.62
N PHE A 23 12.61 -10.78 -1.78
CA PHE A 23 12.92 -11.41 -3.06
C PHE A 23 13.57 -10.39 -3.98
N ARG A 24 14.46 -10.84 -4.86
CA ARG A 24 15.03 -10.02 -5.92
C ARG A 24 13.92 -9.63 -6.89
N ALA A 25 13.61 -8.33 -6.96
CA ALA A 25 12.75 -7.83 -8.02
C ALA A 25 13.43 -8.14 -9.37
N ASN A 26 12.71 -8.65 -10.36
CA ASN A 26 13.25 -8.76 -11.71
C ASN A 26 13.14 -7.41 -12.46
N ALA A 27 13.57 -7.37 -13.72
CA ALA A 27 13.51 -6.15 -14.53
C ALA A 27 12.07 -5.63 -14.69
N ARG A 28 11.10 -6.54 -14.81
CA ARG A 28 9.68 -6.19 -14.98
C ARG A 28 9.12 -5.51 -13.74
N LEU A 29 9.34 -6.08 -12.55
CA LEU A 29 8.85 -5.49 -11.31
C LEU A 29 9.44 -4.08 -11.07
N ARG A 30 10.74 -3.92 -11.33
CA ARG A 30 11.43 -2.63 -11.25
C ARG A 30 10.82 -1.57 -12.17
N ALA A 31 10.41 -1.96 -13.37
CA ALA A 31 9.85 -1.03 -14.35
C ALA A 31 8.36 -0.74 -14.11
N GLU A 32 7.54 -1.76 -13.84
CA GLU A 32 6.09 -1.64 -13.75
C GLU A 32 5.62 -1.14 -12.37
N ALA A 33 6.32 -1.49 -11.29
CA ALA A 33 5.91 -1.15 -9.92
C ALA A 33 7.09 -0.71 -9.03
N PRO A 34 7.83 0.36 -9.39
CA PRO A 34 9.01 0.81 -8.63
C PRO A 34 8.70 1.17 -7.18
N ALA A 35 7.46 1.60 -6.87
CA ALA A 35 7.04 1.97 -5.52
C ALA A 35 7.08 0.81 -4.51
N VAL A 36 7.12 -0.45 -4.96
CA VAL A 36 7.24 -1.62 -4.08
C VAL A 36 8.64 -2.23 -4.06
N VAL A 37 9.62 -1.58 -4.69
CA VAL A 37 11.01 -2.05 -4.78
C VAL A 37 11.90 -1.18 -3.90
N TYR A 38 12.67 -1.82 -3.02
CA TYR A 38 13.64 -1.17 -2.16
C TYR A 38 14.86 -0.69 -2.96
N VAL A 39 15.63 0.23 -2.37
CA VAL A 39 16.84 0.81 -3.00
C VAL A 39 17.89 -0.23 -3.39
N ASP A 40 17.93 -1.37 -2.70
CA ASP A 40 18.83 -2.49 -2.98
C ASP A 40 18.35 -3.40 -4.12
N GLY A 41 17.16 -3.12 -4.68
CA GLY A 41 16.54 -3.88 -5.76
C GLY A 41 15.74 -5.11 -5.30
N THR A 42 15.42 -5.24 -4.02
CA THR A 42 14.56 -6.30 -3.48
C THR A 42 13.12 -5.82 -3.25
N SER A 43 12.20 -6.75 -3.03
CA SER A 43 10.82 -6.47 -2.64
C SER A 43 10.30 -7.55 -1.68
N ARG A 44 9.50 -7.17 -0.69
CA ARG A 44 8.79 -8.13 0.18
C ARG A 44 7.43 -8.42 -0.42
N ILE A 45 7.38 -9.46 -1.24
CA ILE A 45 6.19 -9.86 -1.98
C ILE A 45 5.18 -10.50 -1.02
N HIS A 46 3.90 -10.16 -1.21
CA HIS A 46 2.76 -10.89 -0.67
C HIS A 46 2.09 -11.65 -1.82
N ALA A 47 2.30 -12.97 -1.87
CA ALA A 47 1.63 -13.90 -2.76
C ALA A 47 0.27 -14.25 -2.18
N VAL A 48 -0.78 -13.56 -2.63
CA VAL A 48 -2.13 -13.77 -2.14
C VAL A 48 -2.73 -14.97 -2.86
N VAL A 49 -3.07 -16.01 -2.09
CA VAL A 49 -3.69 -17.24 -2.57
C VAL A 49 -5.20 -17.12 -2.39
N ALA A 50 -5.98 -17.52 -3.40
CA ALA A 50 -7.43 -17.34 -3.41
C ALA A 50 -8.12 -18.11 -2.27
N GLU A 51 -7.58 -19.27 -1.92
CA GLU A 51 -8.06 -20.12 -0.84
C GLU A 51 -7.88 -19.48 0.55
N ASP A 52 -6.85 -18.67 0.75
CA ASP A 52 -6.56 -18.02 2.04
C ASP A 52 -7.39 -16.74 2.22
N ASN A 53 -7.53 -15.94 1.15
CA ASN A 53 -8.24 -14.67 1.19
C ASN A 53 -8.91 -14.37 -0.16
N PRO A 54 -10.09 -14.94 -0.43
CA PRO A 54 -10.74 -14.85 -1.73
C PRO A 54 -11.20 -13.43 -2.07
N GLU A 55 -11.54 -12.61 -1.08
CA GLU A 55 -11.94 -11.22 -1.31
C GLU A 55 -10.76 -10.35 -1.75
N TYR A 56 -9.63 -10.46 -1.06
CA TYR A 56 -8.42 -9.71 -1.42
C TYR A 56 -7.84 -10.19 -2.74
N HIS A 57 -7.86 -11.49 -3.02
CA HIS A 57 -7.48 -12.05 -4.32
C HIS A 57 -8.32 -11.47 -5.46
N ARG A 58 -9.66 -11.52 -5.34
CA ARG A 58 -10.56 -10.94 -6.37
C ARG A 58 -10.31 -9.45 -6.58
N MET A 59 -10.08 -8.70 -5.51
CA MET A 59 -9.74 -7.27 -5.63
C MET A 59 -8.44 -7.06 -6.42
N LEU A 60 -7.41 -7.87 -6.18
CA LEU A 60 -6.14 -7.78 -6.92
C LEU A 60 -6.28 -8.16 -8.40
N VAL A 61 -7.06 -9.20 -8.71
CA VAL A 61 -7.36 -9.60 -10.09
C VAL A 61 -8.10 -8.49 -10.83
N GLU A 62 -9.14 -7.92 -10.22
CA GLU A 62 -9.90 -6.83 -10.83
C GLU A 62 -9.06 -5.55 -10.96
N PHE A 63 -8.23 -5.24 -9.97
CA PHE A 63 -7.27 -4.14 -10.07
C PHE A 63 -6.31 -4.34 -11.25
N GLY A 64 -5.81 -5.56 -11.45
CA GLY A 64 -4.99 -5.91 -12.61
C GLY A 64 -5.75 -5.81 -13.94
N ARG A 65 -7.03 -6.19 -13.99
CA ARG A 65 -7.88 -6.04 -15.18
C ARG A 65 -8.08 -4.58 -15.57
N LEU A 66 -8.24 -3.70 -14.58
CA LEU A 66 -8.49 -2.28 -14.78
C LEU A 66 -7.21 -1.49 -15.10
N THR A 67 -6.08 -1.85 -14.51
CA THR A 67 -4.83 -1.06 -14.60
C THR A 67 -3.76 -1.70 -15.48
N GLY A 68 -3.90 -2.99 -15.82
CA GLY A 68 -2.84 -3.79 -16.42
C GLY A 68 -1.77 -4.28 -15.43
N LEU A 69 -1.85 -3.86 -14.15
CA LEU A 69 -0.86 -4.17 -13.12
C LEU A 69 -1.54 -4.81 -11.89
N PRO A 70 -1.45 -6.13 -11.66
CA PRO A 70 -2.09 -6.81 -10.53
C PRO A 70 -1.30 -6.66 -9.20
N ILE A 71 -0.76 -5.46 -8.93
CA ILE A 71 0.11 -5.16 -7.79
C ILE A 71 -0.41 -3.92 -7.06
N VAL A 72 -0.56 -4.03 -5.74
CA VAL A 72 -0.83 -2.89 -4.84
C VAL A 72 0.24 -2.86 -3.77
N LEU A 73 0.56 -1.66 -3.28
CA LEU A 73 1.39 -1.48 -2.08
C LEU A 73 0.57 -1.91 -0.86
N ASN A 74 1.09 -2.87 -0.10
CA ASN A 74 0.48 -3.34 1.14
C ASN A 74 1.35 -2.91 2.33
N THR A 75 0.77 -2.16 3.26
CA THR A 75 1.44 -1.68 4.48
C THR A 75 0.51 -1.84 5.67
N SER A 76 1.06 -1.77 6.88
CA SER A 76 0.27 -1.84 8.11
C SER A 76 -0.74 -0.69 8.18
N PHE A 77 -1.97 -1.01 8.56
CA PHE A 77 -3.01 -0.03 8.83
C PHE A 77 -2.93 0.43 10.29
N ASN A 78 -2.10 1.44 10.53
CA ASN A 78 -1.83 2.08 11.82
C ASN A 78 -1.21 3.47 11.62
N LEU A 79 -1.09 4.26 12.69
CA LEU A 79 -0.21 5.43 12.73
C LEU A 79 1.14 5.06 13.33
N ALA A 80 2.14 5.93 13.13
CA ALA A 80 3.45 5.74 13.72
C ALA A 80 3.37 5.65 15.26
N GLY A 81 3.94 4.59 15.83
CA GLY A 81 3.91 4.32 17.27
C GLY A 81 2.66 3.59 17.76
N GLU A 82 1.70 3.27 16.90
CA GLU A 82 0.47 2.55 17.26
C GLU A 82 0.46 1.10 16.74
N PRO A 83 -0.23 0.17 17.40
CA PRO A 83 -0.44 -1.18 16.88
C PRO A 83 -1.36 -1.17 15.65
N ILE A 84 -1.39 -2.30 14.93
CA ILE A 84 -2.36 -2.52 13.84
C ILE A 84 -3.78 -2.47 14.39
N VAL A 85 -4.68 -1.83 13.64
CA VAL A 85 -6.12 -1.77 13.90
C VAL A 85 -6.72 -3.17 14.11
N CYS A 86 -7.49 -3.35 15.19
CA CYS A 86 -8.18 -4.61 15.50
C CYS A 86 -9.71 -4.47 15.63
N THR A 87 -10.22 -3.25 15.83
CA THR A 87 -11.66 -2.99 15.93
C THR A 87 -12.15 -1.98 14.88
N PRO A 88 -13.45 -1.97 14.53
CA PRO A 88 -14.04 -0.92 13.70
C PRO A 88 -13.76 0.49 14.23
N LEU A 89 -13.75 0.68 15.55
CA LEU A 89 -13.46 1.97 16.17
C LEU A 89 -12.01 2.40 15.95
N ASP A 90 -11.06 1.47 16.07
CA ASP A 90 -9.65 1.74 15.76
C ASP A 90 -9.50 2.15 14.29
N ALA A 91 -10.15 1.41 13.37
CA ALA A 91 -10.12 1.71 11.93
C ALA A 91 -10.61 3.13 11.63
N LEU A 92 -11.73 3.54 12.25
CA LEU A 92 -12.29 4.87 12.09
C LEU A 92 -11.38 5.95 12.66
N ARG A 93 -10.83 5.74 13.86
CA ARG A 93 -9.89 6.67 14.50
C ARG A 93 -8.63 6.86 13.64
N THR A 94 -7.98 5.76 13.26
CA THR A 94 -6.77 5.79 12.41
C THR A 94 -7.10 6.39 11.04
N PHE A 95 -8.25 6.07 10.45
CA PHE A 95 -8.67 6.65 9.18
C PHE A 95 -8.79 8.17 9.27
N TRP A 96 -9.54 8.71 10.25
CA TRP A 96 -9.69 10.17 10.39
C TRP A 96 -8.39 10.90 10.71
N SER A 97 -7.49 10.27 11.48
CA SER A 97 -6.21 10.84 11.88
C SER A 97 -5.07 10.66 10.87
N SER A 98 -5.30 9.98 9.75
CA SER A 98 -4.29 9.76 8.69
C SER A 98 -4.56 10.57 7.43
N GLY A 99 -3.63 10.54 6.48
CA GLY A 99 -3.80 11.13 5.14
C GLY A 99 -4.64 10.29 4.16
N MET A 100 -5.27 9.19 4.58
CA MET A 100 -6.03 8.33 3.67
C MET A 100 -7.33 9.00 3.18
N ASP A 101 -7.65 8.77 1.91
CA ASP A 101 -8.85 9.33 1.26
C ASP A 101 -10.11 8.48 1.47
N VAL A 102 -9.94 7.15 1.46
CA VAL A 102 -11.03 6.17 1.48
C VAL A 102 -10.71 5.03 2.45
N LEU A 103 -11.72 4.60 3.21
CA LEU A 103 -11.69 3.40 4.05
C LEU A 103 -12.77 2.43 3.57
N MET A 104 -12.36 1.20 3.27
CA MET A 104 -13.27 0.07 3.10
C MET A 104 -13.34 -0.70 4.41
N LEU A 105 -14.52 -0.79 5.02
CA LEU A 105 -14.76 -1.51 6.26
C LEU A 105 -15.91 -2.50 6.05
N GLY A 106 -15.56 -3.76 5.76
CA GLY A 106 -16.51 -4.76 5.28
C GLY A 106 -17.18 -4.27 3.99
N ARG A 107 -18.51 -4.20 3.99
CA ARG A 107 -19.32 -3.74 2.84
C ARG A 107 -19.58 -2.23 2.83
N HIS A 108 -18.94 -1.48 3.73
CA HIS A 108 -19.11 -0.04 3.84
C HIS A 108 -17.88 0.69 3.29
N MET A 109 -18.12 1.77 2.55
CA MET A 109 -17.09 2.68 2.07
C MET A 109 -17.27 4.04 2.75
N LEU A 110 -16.21 4.53 3.37
CA LEU A 110 -16.13 5.87 3.91
C LEU A 110 -15.14 6.68 3.07
N ARG A 111 -15.51 7.90 2.73
CA ARG A 111 -14.67 8.82 1.95
C ARG A 111 -14.58 10.14 2.68
N LYS A 112 -13.36 10.65 2.89
CA LYS A 112 -13.20 11.99 3.46
C LYS A 112 -13.67 13.05 2.46
N PRO A 113 -14.36 14.10 2.92
CA PRO A 113 -14.61 15.25 2.06
C PRO A 113 -13.26 15.85 1.65
N ARG A 114 -13.09 16.14 0.36
CA ARG A 114 -11.91 16.89 -0.10
C ARG A 114 -12.01 18.28 0.49
N LEU A 115 -11.09 18.63 1.39
CA LEU A 115 -10.94 20.02 1.79
C LEU A 115 -10.48 20.82 0.57
N PRO A 116 -11.03 22.02 0.33
CA PRO A 116 -10.50 22.90 -0.69
C PRO A 116 -9.01 23.14 -0.41
N ALA A 117 -8.21 23.23 -1.47
CA ALA A 117 -6.81 23.59 -1.33
C ALA A 117 -6.73 24.92 -0.55
N VAL A 118 -6.12 24.88 0.63
CA VAL A 118 -5.84 26.10 1.38
C VAL A 118 -4.65 26.73 0.68
N GLU A 119 -4.85 27.85 -0.02
CA GLU A 119 -3.74 28.71 -0.39
C GLU A 119 -3.10 29.22 0.89
N LEU A 120 -1.97 28.62 1.27
CA LEU A 120 -1.10 29.20 2.27
C LEU A 120 -0.52 30.48 1.67
N SER A 121 -1.17 31.62 1.91
CA SER A 121 -0.56 32.91 1.60
C SER A 121 0.70 33.02 2.45
N ASN A 122 1.88 32.90 1.85
CA ASN A 122 3.16 33.20 2.47
C ASN A 122 3.21 34.71 2.79
N LYS A 123 2.57 35.13 3.88
CA LYS A 123 2.78 36.43 4.49
C LYS A 123 3.76 36.26 5.64
N GLY A 124 5.05 36.29 5.32
CA GLY A 124 6.11 36.35 6.33
C GLY A 124 7.35 35.56 5.95
N GLY A 125 8.13 36.06 5.00
CA GLY A 125 9.55 35.70 4.92
C GLY A 125 10.27 36.28 6.13
N ALA A 126 10.47 35.46 7.16
CA ALA A 126 11.51 35.69 8.15
C ALA A 126 12.65 34.71 7.82
N ALA A 127 13.69 35.25 7.17
CA ALA A 127 14.93 34.52 6.93
C ALA A 127 15.56 34.20 8.30
N TRP A 128 15.68 32.91 8.61
CA TRP A 128 16.51 32.43 9.69
C TRP A 128 17.98 32.63 9.29
N GLN A 129 18.67 33.58 9.92
CA GLN A 129 20.13 33.69 9.90
C GLN A 129 20.62 33.23 11.28
N GLY A 130 21.22 32.03 11.33
CA GLY A 130 21.83 31.48 12.54
C GLY A 130 23.18 32.13 12.83
N GLN A 131 23.42 32.40 14.11
CA GLN A 131 24.76 32.53 14.70
C GLN A 131 25.30 31.16 15.09
#